data_AF-A0A8C1HGS2-F1
#
_entry.id   AF-A0A8C1HGS2-F1
#
_cell.length_a   1.000
_cell.length_b   1.000
_cell.length_c   1.000
_cell.angle_alpha   90.00
_cell.angle_beta   90.00
_cell.angle_gamma   90.00
#
_symmetry.space_group_name_H-M   'P 1'
#
loop_
_entity.id
_entity.type
_entity.pdbx_description
1 polymer ?
#
loop_
_entity_poly.entity_id
_entity_poly.type
_entity_poly.pdbx_seq_one_letter_code
_entity_poly.pdbx_strand_id
1 'polypeptide(L)'
;MALIGFLARMPLLPSVWNAPTESCCFQFKVDLELSVFDIVANRNETLSGPNVTIFYHSHLLGYYPYYTSSGIPISGGLPQNKSLSKHLSKIWPALYPSIYLDYELKSSANTVKCVHYRVKEAMQIASIARNDYTLPVFVYSRPFYAYTFVVPSESDLVHTIGESAALGAAGVVLRRMLRNCLTVKKYTDGPLGPYVINVTSAAKLCSKALCKKNGKCVRKSLDSGTYLHLNPCFFNIRLNPSIRGPCFHVSGHLNNPDILDMKHKFTCQCYQGWMGIYCEMPQITEPVPSHPRDSVLGELLLLLSLHFPCLSVCHHVLGSVSHY
;
A
#
# COMPACT_ATOMS: atom_id res chain seq x y z
N MET A 1 -2.95 -2.29 -11.51
CA MET A 1 -2.40 -1.91 -10.20
C MET A 1 -1.45 -0.75 -10.43
N ALA A 2 -1.50 0.36 -9.69
CA ALA A 2 -0.48 1.40 -9.77
C ALA A 2 0.61 1.07 -8.76
N LEU A 3 1.85 1.32 -9.13
CA LEU A 3 3.00 1.30 -8.24
C LEU A 3 3.40 2.75 -8.07
N ILE A 4 3.42 3.16 -6.82
CA ILE A 4 3.93 4.47 -6.45
C ILE A 4 5.44 4.30 -6.42
N GLY A 5 6.13 4.91 -7.39
CA GLY A 5 7.59 4.85 -7.45
C GLY A 5 8.16 5.44 -6.17
N PHE A 6 8.94 4.65 -5.43
CA PHE A 6 9.49 5.10 -4.16
C PHE A 6 10.61 6.11 -4.39
N LEU A 7 10.26 7.40 -4.51
CA LEU A 7 11.19 8.48 -4.22
C LEU A 7 11.32 8.57 -2.71
N ALA A 8 12.55 8.60 -2.20
CA ALA A 8 12.92 8.73 -0.78
C ALA A 8 12.41 10.01 -0.07
N ARG A 9 11.43 10.71 -0.65
CA ARG A 9 10.81 11.96 -0.17
C ARG A 9 9.28 11.94 -0.23
N MET A 10 8.65 10.77 -0.23
CA MET A 10 7.19 10.70 -0.15
C MET A 10 6.67 11.19 1.22
N PRO A 11 5.54 11.93 1.25
CA PRO A 11 4.91 12.32 2.50
C PRO A 11 4.42 11.09 3.27
N LEU A 12 4.35 11.24 4.59
CA LEU A 12 3.79 10.23 5.50
C LEU A 12 2.30 10.04 5.17
N LEU A 13 1.91 8.82 4.80
CA LEU A 13 0.57 8.46 4.31
C LEU A 13 0.15 9.30 3.07
N PRO A 14 0.80 9.14 1.90
CA PRO A 14 0.41 9.85 0.71
C PRO A 14 -1.01 9.44 0.29
N SER A 15 -1.82 10.46 0.05
CA SER A 15 -3.10 10.33 -0.62
C SER A 15 -2.88 10.51 -2.13
N VAL A 16 -3.30 9.52 -2.90
CA VAL A 16 -3.07 9.47 -4.34
C VAL A 16 -4.38 9.54 -5.10
N TRP A 17 -4.55 10.60 -5.89
CA TRP A 17 -5.60 10.69 -6.88
C TRP A 17 -5.16 10.01 -8.17
N ASN A 18 -5.78 8.87 -8.47
CA ASN A 18 -5.43 7.99 -9.59
C ASN A 18 -6.63 7.83 -10.55
N ALA A 19 -7.12 8.94 -11.07
CA ALA A 19 -8.24 9.00 -12.00
C ALA A 19 -7.95 10.02 -13.13
N PRO A 20 -8.27 9.70 -14.39
CA PRO A 20 -8.04 10.59 -15.53
C PRO A 20 -8.96 11.81 -15.46
N THR A 21 -8.46 12.97 -15.06
CA THR A 21 -9.25 14.19 -14.84
C THR A 21 -9.28 15.15 -16.01
N GLU A 22 -8.49 14.90 -17.04
CA GLU A 22 -8.34 15.79 -18.19
C GLU A 22 -9.64 15.87 -19.00
N SER A 23 -10.30 14.73 -19.22
CA SER A 23 -11.65 14.67 -19.81
C SER A 23 -12.68 15.56 -19.08
N CYS A 24 -12.59 15.73 -17.76
CA CYS A 24 -13.49 16.62 -17.02
C CYS A 24 -13.32 18.09 -17.40
N CYS A 25 -12.07 18.54 -17.55
CA CYS A 25 -11.78 19.91 -17.95
C CYS A 25 -12.15 20.15 -19.42
N PHE A 26 -11.72 19.26 -20.32
CA PHE A 26 -11.92 19.48 -21.76
C PHE A 26 -13.34 19.23 -22.24
N GLN A 27 -13.97 18.12 -21.82
CA GLN A 27 -15.28 17.70 -22.32
C GLN A 27 -16.43 18.33 -21.52
N PHE A 28 -16.29 18.43 -20.20
CA PHE A 28 -17.37 18.85 -19.31
C PHE A 28 -17.19 20.26 -18.74
N LYS A 29 -16.08 20.95 -19.05
CA LYS A 29 -15.74 22.28 -18.53
C LYS A 29 -15.74 22.34 -16.99
N VAL A 30 -15.37 21.23 -16.35
CA VAL A 30 -15.25 21.09 -14.90
C VAL A 30 -13.79 21.00 -14.51
N ASP A 31 -13.28 22.02 -13.83
CA ASP A 31 -11.94 21.98 -13.24
C ASP A 31 -11.98 21.36 -11.84
N LEU A 32 -11.05 20.45 -11.58
CA LEU A 32 -10.93 19.71 -10.32
C LEU A 32 -9.71 20.23 -9.54
N GLU A 33 -9.96 20.87 -8.40
CA GLU A 33 -8.90 21.29 -7.48
C GLU A 33 -8.46 20.08 -6.63
N LEU A 34 -7.29 19.55 -6.96
CA LEU A 34 -6.76 18.30 -6.37
C LEU A 34 -5.52 18.53 -5.51
N SER A 35 -5.20 19.77 -5.16
CA SER A 35 -4.04 20.13 -4.32
C SER A 35 -4.05 19.51 -2.93
N VAL A 36 -5.22 19.01 -2.48
CA VAL A 36 -5.35 18.24 -1.24
C VAL A 36 -4.68 16.86 -1.30
N PHE A 37 -4.52 16.31 -2.50
CA PHE A 37 -3.85 15.04 -2.70
C PHE A 37 -2.34 15.26 -2.82
N ASP A 38 -1.56 14.46 -2.10
CA ASP A 38 -0.10 14.51 -2.18
C ASP A 38 0.40 14.17 -3.58
N ILE A 39 -0.33 13.28 -4.28
CA ILE A 39 -0.01 12.91 -5.65
C ILE A 39 -1.27 12.88 -6.52
N VAL A 40 -1.25 13.66 -7.59
CA VAL A 40 -2.19 13.54 -8.70
C VAL A 40 -1.48 12.79 -9.82
N ALA A 41 -1.90 11.56 -10.07
CA ALA A 41 -1.29 10.72 -11.08
C ALA A 41 -1.57 11.29 -12.48
N ASN A 42 -0.50 11.74 -13.13
CA ASN A 42 -0.37 12.01 -14.57
C ASN A 42 -1.15 13.24 -15.09
N ARG A 43 -0.43 14.37 -15.23
CA ARG A 43 -0.81 15.42 -16.20
C ARG A 43 -0.80 14.76 -17.60
N ASN A 44 -1.86 14.91 -18.38
CA ASN A 44 -2.08 14.31 -19.71
C ASN A 44 -2.47 12.82 -19.74
N GLU A 45 -2.99 12.27 -18.63
CA GLU A 45 -3.46 10.87 -18.57
C GLU A 45 -2.38 9.82 -18.93
N THR A 46 -1.09 10.17 -18.90
CA THR A 46 -0.01 9.22 -19.19
C THR A 46 -0.10 8.05 -18.22
N LEU A 47 0.22 6.83 -18.65
CA LEU A 47 0.18 5.67 -17.73
C LEU A 47 1.32 5.70 -16.71
N SER A 48 2.33 6.53 -16.96
CA SER A 48 3.53 6.70 -16.13
C SER A 48 3.84 8.18 -15.96
N GLY A 49 4.16 8.57 -14.73
CA GLY A 49 4.54 9.92 -14.35
C GLY A 49 5.61 9.90 -13.25
N PRO A 50 6.19 11.05 -12.90
CA PRO A 50 7.33 11.14 -11.99
C PRO A 50 7.03 10.65 -10.57
N ASN A 51 5.77 10.69 -10.13
CA ASN A 51 5.37 10.36 -8.75
C ASN A 51 4.50 9.10 -8.64
N VAL A 52 3.62 8.83 -9.62
CA VAL A 52 2.77 7.64 -9.67
C VAL A 52 2.84 7.05 -11.05
N THR A 53 3.03 5.74 -11.12
CA THR A 53 2.86 4.99 -12.35
C THR A 53 1.68 4.04 -12.23
N ILE A 54 0.72 4.15 -13.13
CA ILE A 54 -0.51 3.37 -13.16
C ILE A 54 -0.28 2.16 -14.06
N PHE A 55 -0.12 0.98 -13.48
CA PHE A 55 0.10 -0.23 -14.29
C PHE A 55 -1.21 -0.90 -14.70
N TYR A 56 -1.26 -1.18 -15.99
CA TYR A 56 -1.95 -2.35 -16.50
C TYR A 56 -0.95 -3.52 -16.53
N HIS A 57 -1.46 -4.74 -16.68
CA HIS A 57 -0.67 -5.99 -16.74
C HIS A 57 0.51 -5.94 -17.75
N SER A 58 0.53 -4.95 -18.64
CA SER A 58 1.46 -4.81 -19.75
C SER A 58 2.79 -4.11 -19.45
N HIS A 59 2.96 -3.31 -18.38
CA HIS A 59 4.10 -2.37 -18.35
C HIS A 59 5.15 -2.44 -17.23
N LEU A 60 4.90 -2.71 -15.94
CA LEU A 60 6.02 -2.93 -14.96
C LEU A 60 5.71 -3.86 -13.77
N LEU A 61 4.79 -4.83 -13.90
CA LEU A 61 4.73 -5.97 -12.95
C LEU A 61 5.84 -6.98 -13.30
N GLY A 62 7.08 -6.51 -13.38
CA GLY A 62 8.17 -7.30 -13.93
C GLY A 62 7.95 -7.66 -15.40
N TYR A 63 8.16 -8.92 -15.72
CA TYR A 63 7.78 -9.50 -17.00
C TYR A 63 6.51 -10.34 -16.85
N TYR A 64 5.36 -9.69 -16.69
CA TYR A 64 4.10 -10.41 -16.51
C TYR A 64 3.69 -11.13 -17.80
N PRO A 65 3.52 -12.46 -17.79
CA PRO A 65 3.11 -13.22 -18.96
C PRO A 65 1.60 -13.11 -19.19
N TYR A 66 1.20 -12.77 -20.41
CA TYR A 66 -0.21 -12.77 -20.83
C TYR A 66 -0.34 -12.89 -22.36
N TYR A 67 -1.54 -13.23 -22.83
CA TYR A 67 -1.89 -13.18 -24.25
C TYR A 67 -2.65 -11.90 -24.60
N THR A 68 -2.31 -11.29 -25.73
CA THR A 68 -3.14 -10.22 -26.30
C THR A 68 -4.51 -10.76 -26.74
N SER A 69 -5.46 -9.87 -27.01
CA SER A 69 -6.74 -10.24 -27.62
C SER A 69 -6.59 -10.95 -28.98
N SER A 70 -5.47 -10.72 -29.66
CA SER A 70 -5.08 -11.40 -30.90
C SER A 70 -4.30 -12.71 -30.70
N GLY A 71 -4.15 -13.19 -29.45
CA GLY A 71 -3.46 -14.44 -29.14
C GLY A 71 -1.93 -14.37 -29.18
N ILE A 72 -1.34 -13.17 -29.23
CA ILE A 72 0.12 -13.00 -29.25
C ILE A 72 0.67 -13.14 -27.81
N PRO A 73 1.67 -14.01 -27.56
CA PRO A 73 2.24 -14.17 -26.24
C PRO A 73 3.16 -13.00 -25.88
N ILE A 74 2.81 -12.27 -24.82
CA ILE A 74 3.66 -11.25 -24.20
C ILE A 74 4.35 -11.85 -22.99
N SER A 75 5.66 -11.59 -22.85
CA SER A 75 6.51 -12.16 -21.79
C SER A 75 6.45 -13.68 -21.69
N GLY A 76 6.24 -14.39 -22.81
CA GLY A 76 6.12 -15.85 -22.85
C GLY A 76 4.68 -16.37 -22.78
N GLY A 77 3.68 -15.49 -22.64
CA GLY A 77 2.26 -15.81 -22.65
C GLY A 77 1.78 -16.45 -21.34
N LEU A 78 2.50 -17.47 -20.86
CA LEU A 78 2.18 -18.23 -19.66
C LEU A 78 3.32 -18.14 -18.62
N PRO A 79 3.02 -18.25 -17.30
CA PRO A 79 4.01 -18.17 -16.22
C PRO A 79 5.19 -19.14 -16.38
N GLN A 80 4.94 -20.39 -16.79
CA GLN A 80 5.97 -21.41 -17.01
C GLN A 80 6.98 -21.04 -18.09
N ASN A 81 6.63 -20.12 -19.00
CA ASN A 81 7.49 -19.69 -20.10
C ASN A 81 8.32 -18.45 -19.75
N LYS A 82 8.34 -18.00 -18.49
CA LYS A 82 9.10 -16.83 -18.06
C LYS A 82 9.93 -17.09 -16.81
N SER A 83 11.16 -16.60 -16.82
CA SER A 83 12.04 -16.64 -15.66
C SER A 83 11.47 -15.82 -14.51
N LEU A 84 11.18 -16.49 -13.40
CA LEU A 84 10.73 -15.88 -12.15
C LEU A 84 11.77 -14.88 -11.61
N SER A 85 13.06 -15.21 -11.65
CA SER A 85 14.12 -14.30 -11.16
C SER A 85 14.15 -12.99 -11.94
N LYS A 86 14.09 -13.03 -13.28
CA LYS A 86 14.01 -11.82 -14.12
C LYS A 86 12.72 -11.03 -13.89
N HIS A 87 11.62 -11.73 -13.60
CA HIS A 87 10.34 -11.09 -13.26
C HIS A 87 10.44 -10.33 -11.93
N LEU A 88 10.97 -10.99 -10.88
CA LEU A 88 11.11 -10.42 -9.54
C LEU A 88 12.13 -9.28 -9.47
N SER A 89 13.23 -9.34 -10.24
CA SER A 89 14.23 -8.25 -10.27
C SER A 89 13.68 -6.91 -10.78
N LYS A 90 12.51 -6.94 -11.43
CA LYS A 90 11.83 -5.76 -11.98
C LYS A 90 10.57 -5.40 -11.18
N ILE A 91 10.23 -6.14 -10.13
CA ILE A 91 9.09 -5.86 -9.26
C ILE A 91 9.55 -5.14 -8.00
N TRP A 92 8.90 -4.03 -7.69
CA TRP A 92 8.97 -3.44 -6.36
C TRP A 92 7.96 -4.13 -5.44
N PRO A 93 8.41 -4.65 -4.28
CA PRO A 93 7.52 -5.37 -3.39
C PRO A 93 6.68 -4.38 -2.57
N ALA A 94 5.38 -4.36 -2.85
CA ALA A 94 4.35 -3.63 -2.10
C ALA A 94 3.02 -4.37 -2.24
N LEU A 95 2.13 -4.22 -1.26
CA LEU A 95 0.79 -4.82 -1.31
C LEU A 95 -0.27 -3.77 -1.65
N TYR A 96 -1.23 -4.15 -2.47
CA TYR A 96 -2.27 -3.26 -3.00
C TYR A 96 -3.68 -3.82 -2.77
N PRO A 97 -4.10 -4.03 -1.51
CA PRO A 97 -5.44 -4.55 -1.24
C PRO A 97 -6.49 -3.56 -1.75
N SER A 98 -7.49 -4.05 -2.45
CA SER A 98 -8.69 -3.26 -2.75
C SER A 98 -9.64 -3.30 -1.55
N ILE A 99 -10.25 -2.17 -1.23
CA ILE A 99 -11.29 -2.03 -0.19
C ILE A 99 -12.54 -1.36 -0.77
N TYR A 100 -12.84 -1.61 -2.04
CA TYR A 100 -14.02 -1.03 -2.67
C TYR A 100 -15.27 -1.41 -1.88
N LEU A 101 -16.07 -0.41 -1.52
CA LEU A 101 -17.31 -0.62 -0.81
C LEU A 101 -18.45 -0.83 -1.79
N ASP A 102 -19.14 -1.95 -1.65
CA ASP A 102 -20.42 -2.15 -2.33
C ASP A 102 -21.50 -1.23 -1.75
N TYR A 103 -22.51 -0.91 -2.55
CA TYR A 103 -23.53 0.07 -2.18
C TYR A 103 -24.38 -0.41 -0.99
N GLU A 104 -24.55 -1.72 -0.86
CA GLU A 104 -25.26 -2.43 0.21
C GLU A 104 -24.61 -2.23 1.58
N LEU A 105 -23.32 -1.88 1.60
CA LEU A 105 -22.59 -1.56 2.84
C LEU A 105 -22.72 -0.10 3.25
N LYS A 106 -23.34 0.77 2.43
CA LYS A 106 -23.46 2.21 2.70
C LYS A 106 -23.92 2.49 4.13
N SER A 107 -23.10 3.21 4.88
CA SER A 107 -23.33 3.62 6.27
C SER A 107 -23.65 2.47 7.22
N SER A 108 -23.18 1.25 6.93
CA SER A 108 -23.38 0.06 7.75
C SER A 108 -22.25 -0.14 8.75
N ALA A 109 -22.56 -0.71 9.92
CA ALA A 109 -21.55 -1.20 10.86
C ALA A 109 -20.66 -2.31 10.25
N ASN A 110 -21.07 -2.92 9.14
CA ASN A 110 -20.27 -3.90 8.42
C ASN A 110 -19.19 -3.26 7.52
N THR A 111 -19.31 -1.96 7.18
CA THR A 111 -18.30 -1.24 6.40
C THR A 111 -16.94 -1.33 7.06
N VAL A 112 -16.86 -0.92 8.32
CA VAL A 112 -15.58 -0.91 9.06
C VAL A 112 -15.03 -2.32 9.20
N LYS A 113 -15.87 -3.34 9.44
CA LYS A 113 -15.42 -4.73 9.53
C LYS A 113 -14.80 -5.20 8.22
N CYS A 114 -15.47 -4.96 7.10
CA CYS A 114 -14.99 -5.34 5.77
C CYS A 114 -13.62 -4.69 5.47
N VAL A 115 -13.51 -3.37 5.67
CA VAL A 115 -12.24 -2.66 5.44
C VAL A 115 -11.17 -3.12 6.42
N HIS A 116 -11.49 -3.17 7.72
CA HIS A 116 -10.59 -3.52 8.80
C HIS A 116 -9.89 -4.85 8.51
N TYR A 117 -10.65 -5.92 8.24
CA TYR A 117 -10.06 -7.24 8.05
C TYR A 117 -9.26 -7.36 6.74
N ARG A 118 -9.67 -6.66 5.67
CA ARG A 118 -8.90 -6.63 4.41
C ARG A 118 -7.56 -5.92 4.57
N VAL A 119 -7.54 -4.80 5.28
CA VAL A 119 -6.31 -4.06 5.55
C VAL A 119 -5.44 -4.79 6.57
N LYS A 120 -6.04 -5.34 7.63
CA LYS A 120 -5.34 -6.15 8.65
C LYS A 120 -4.61 -7.33 8.02
N GLU A 121 -5.28 -8.08 7.16
CA GLU A 121 -4.65 -9.20 6.45
C GLU A 121 -3.49 -8.74 5.57
N ALA A 122 -3.67 -7.66 4.81
CA ALA A 122 -2.58 -7.11 4.00
C ALA A 122 -1.39 -6.66 4.87
N MET A 123 -1.64 -6.03 6.02
CA MET A 123 -0.58 -5.62 6.96
C MET A 123 0.12 -6.84 7.59
N GLN A 124 -0.62 -7.91 7.88
CA GLN A 124 -0.06 -9.17 8.37
C GLN A 124 0.84 -9.83 7.31
N ILE A 125 0.38 -9.95 6.06
CA ILE A 125 1.20 -10.49 4.97
C ILE A 125 2.43 -9.60 4.75
N ALA A 126 2.29 -8.28 4.83
CA ALA A 126 3.42 -7.36 4.67
C ALA A 126 4.53 -7.55 5.72
N SER A 127 4.19 -7.92 6.96
CA SER A 127 5.16 -8.08 8.04
C SER A 127 5.90 -9.41 8.01
N ILE A 128 5.31 -10.46 7.42
CA ILE A 128 5.92 -11.79 7.30
C ILE A 128 6.58 -12.04 5.93
N ALA A 129 6.28 -11.21 4.92
CA ALA A 129 6.81 -11.38 3.58
C ALA A 129 8.34 -11.24 3.49
N ARG A 130 8.95 -10.49 4.43
CA ARG A 130 10.39 -10.28 4.51
C ARG A 130 10.84 -10.14 5.96
N ASN A 131 12.09 -10.52 6.23
CA ASN A 131 12.68 -10.46 7.57
C ASN A 131 13.37 -9.12 7.87
N ASP A 132 13.73 -8.35 6.85
CA ASP A 132 14.52 -7.12 6.96
C ASP A 132 13.65 -5.86 7.08
N TYR A 133 12.45 -5.83 6.48
CA TYR A 133 11.50 -4.73 6.65
C TYR A 133 10.06 -5.14 6.28
N THR A 134 9.07 -4.43 6.83
CA THR A 134 7.67 -4.61 6.47
C THR A 134 7.34 -3.96 5.13
N LEU A 135 6.72 -4.71 4.22
CA LEU A 135 6.32 -4.17 2.92
C LEU A 135 5.33 -3.00 3.06
N PRO A 136 5.41 -1.97 2.21
CA PRO A 136 4.41 -0.91 2.20
C PRO A 136 3.08 -1.44 1.65
N VAL A 137 1.98 -1.09 2.33
CA VAL A 137 0.61 -1.44 1.92
C VAL A 137 -0.11 -0.19 1.42
N PHE A 138 -0.45 -0.14 0.14
CA PHE A 138 -1.19 0.98 -0.46
C PHE A 138 -2.61 0.56 -0.79
N VAL A 139 -3.55 1.10 -0.03
CA VAL A 139 -4.94 0.64 -0.07
C VAL A 139 -5.68 1.26 -1.25
N TYR A 140 -6.32 0.43 -2.06
CA TYR A 140 -7.11 0.87 -3.21
C TYR A 140 -8.57 1.11 -2.83
N SER A 141 -9.00 2.36 -2.97
CA SER A 141 -10.41 2.76 -2.78
C SER A 141 -10.97 3.46 -4.01
N ARG A 142 -12.29 3.64 -4.04
CA ARG A 142 -13.03 4.37 -5.08
C ARG A 142 -13.65 5.62 -4.45
N PRO A 143 -13.76 6.74 -5.19
CA PRO A 143 -14.52 7.90 -4.73
C PRO A 143 -16.05 7.68 -4.75
N PHE A 144 -16.52 6.46 -5.06
CA PHE A 144 -17.92 6.06 -5.17
C PHE A 144 -18.08 4.62 -4.69
N TYR A 145 -19.26 4.26 -4.21
CA TYR A 145 -19.60 2.85 -4.01
C TYR A 145 -19.47 2.07 -5.33
N ALA A 146 -19.15 0.79 -5.22
CA ALA A 146 -18.93 -0.09 -6.36
C ALA A 146 -20.16 -0.10 -7.27
N TYR A 147 -19.90 -0.07 -8.59
CA TYR A 147 -20.93 -0.11 -9.63
C TYR A 147 -21.97 1.04 -9.62
N THR A 148 -21.81 2.06 -8.75
CA THR A 148 -22.70 3.24 -8.69
C THR A 148 -21.93 4.54 -8.90
N PHE A 149 -22.63 5.68 -8.99
CA PHE A 149 -22.04 7.03 -8.90
C PHE A 149 -22.38 7.72 -7.58
N VAL A 150 -22.78 6.95 -6.57
CA VAL A 150 -23.08 7.48 -5.24
C VAL A 150 -21.78 7.59 -4.45
N VAL A 151 -21.54 8.75 -3.86
CA VAL A 151 -20.31 9.04 -3.10
C VAL A 151 -20.40 8.50 -1.67
N PRO A 152 -19.29 8.02 -1.08
CA PRO A 152 -19.25 7.61 0.32
C PRO A 152 -19.64 8.74 1.28
N SER A 153 -20.35 8.37 2.36
CA SER A 153 -20.67 9.29 3.45
C SER A 153 -19.41 9.62 4.25
N GLU A 154 -19.46 10.64 5.12
CA GLU A 154 -18.34 10.95 6.02
C GLU A 154 -18.01 9.77 6.95
N SER A 155 -19.03 9.07 7.43
CA SER A 155 -18.86 7.85 8.23
C SER A 155 -18.10 6.76 7.45
N ASP A 156 -18.45 6.56 6.19
CA ASP A 156 -17.76 5.57 5.35
C ASP A 156 -16.36 6.04 4.92
N LEU A 157 -16.09 7.35 4.85
CA LEU A 157 -14.73 7.87 4.70
C LEU A 157 -13.86 7.53 5.93
N VAL A 158 -14.43 7.65 7.13
CA VAL A 158 -13.78 7.22 8.39
C VAL A 158 -13.52 5.72 8.38
N HIS A 159 -14.53 4.92 8.02
CA HIS A 159 -14.41 3.47 7.97
C HIS A 159 -13.55 2.95 6.81
N THR A 160 -13.16 3.79 5.84
CA THR A 160 -12.28 3.41 4.72
C THR A 160 -10.88 3.99 4.87
N ILE A 161 -10.73 5.29 4.58
CA ILE A 161 -9.46 5.99 4.57
C ILE A 161 -8.93 6.11 6.01
N GLY A 162 -9.79 6.46 6.97
CA GLY A 162 -9.44 6.54 8.38
C GLY A 162 -8.96 5.22 8.95
N GLU A 163 -9.72 4.14 8.72
CA GLU A 163 -9.36 2.80 9.19
C GLU A 163 -8.04 2.32 8.56
N SER A 164 -7.84 2.58 7.27
CA SER A 164 -6.59 2.26 6.58
C SER A 164 -5.39 3.00 7.21
N ALA A 165 -5.54 4.30 7.49
CA ALA A 165 -4.52 5.10 8.13
C ALA A 165 -4.20 4.61 9.55
N ALA A 166 -5.22 4.32 10.35
CA ALA A 166 -5.07 3.85 11.72
C ALA A 166 -4.36 2.50 11.81
N LEU A 167 -4.61 1.60 10.84
CA LEU A 167 -3.93 0.29 10.74
C LEU A 167 -2.51 0.39 10.19
N GLY A 168 -2.02 1.58 9.84
CA GLY A 168 -0.66 1.76 9.36
C GLY A 168 -0.48 1.49 7.87
N ALA A 169 -1.53 1.63 7.05
CA ALA A 169 -1.35 1.64 5.60
C ALA A 169 -0.29 2.68 5.21
N ALA A 170 0.53 2.36 4.22
CA ALA A 170 1.54 3.26 3.71
C ALA A 170 0.95 4.44 2.95
N GLY A 171 -0.25 4.29 2.36
CA GLY A 171 -1.00 5.33 1.66
C GLY A 171 -2.33 4.82 1.11
N VAL A 172 -3.14 5.72 0.54
CA VAL A 172 -4.43 5.40 -0.08
C VAL A 172 -4.47 5.87 -1.52
N VAL A 173 -4.95 5.01 -2.42
CA VAL A 173 -5.06 5.28 -3.86
C VAL A 173 -6.53 5.29 -4.25
N LEU A 174 -7.04 6.47 -4.61
CA LEU A 174 -8.39 6.65 -5.14
C LEU A 174 -8.39 6.47 -6.65
N ARG A 175 -9.05 5.42 -7.16
CA ARG A 175 -9.06 5.07 -8.60
C ARG A 175 -10.48 5.03 -9.17
N ARG A 176 -10.72 5.70 -10.32
CA ARG A 176 -11.88 5.42 -11.22
C ARG A 176 -11.82 6.15 -12.57
N MET A 177 -12.57 5.66 -13.57
CA MET A 177 -12.93 6.34 -14.82
C MET A 177 -14.08 7.35 -14.60
N LEU A 178 -13.89 8.60 -15.08
CA LEU A 178 -14.82 9.71 -14.87
C LEU A 178 -15.96 9.69 -15.92
N ARG A 179 -17.20 9.56 -15.46
CA ARG A 179 -18.42 9.84 -16.24
C ARG A 179 -19.31 10.90 -15.59
N ASN A 180 -18.95 11.40 -14.39
CA ASN A 180 -19.74 12.35 -13.63
C ASN A 180 -18.85 13.38 -12.90
N CYS A 181 -18.22 14.26 -13.68
CA CYS A 181 -17.23 15.23 -13.22
C CYS A 181 -17.77 16.22 -12.19
N LEU A 182 -19.03 16.66 -12.35
CA LEU A 182 -19.67 17.58 -11.42
C LEU A 182 -19.85 16.96 -10.03
N THR A 183 -20.26 15.70 -9.95
CA THR A 183 -20.36 15.00 -8.66
C THR A 183 -18.99 14.81 -8.03
N VAL A 184 -17.96 14.48 -8.83
CA VAL A 184 -16.59 14.40 -8.31
C VAL A 184 -16.13 15.74 -7.75
N LYS A 185 -16.32 16.83 -8.49
CA LYS A 185 -15.97 18.18 -8.02
C LYS A 185 -16.64 18.52 -6.70
N LYS A 186 -17.97 18.33 -6.62
CA LYS A 186 -18.72 18.58 -5.38
C LYS A 186 -18.24 17.71 -4.22
N TYR A 187 -17.77 16.50 -4.50
CA TYR A 187 -17.29 15.60 -3.48
C TYR A 187 -15.88 15.96 -2.99
N THR A 188 -14.96 16.29 -3.90
CA THR A 188 -13.60 16.76 -3.59
C THR A 188 -13.62 18.09 -2.86
N ASP A 189 -14.44 19.03 -3.32
CA ASP A 189 -14.63 20.37 -2.74
C ASP A 189 -15.46 20.31 -1.44
N GLY A 190 -16.23 19.22 -1.26
CA GLY A 190 -17.11 18.95 -0.13
C GLY A 190 -16.45 18.01 0.89
N PRO A 191 -17.03 16.85 1.23
CA PRO A 191 -16.59 16.04 2.37
C PRO A 191 -15.25 15.31 2.16
N LEU A 192 -14.85 14.99 0.92
CA LEU A 192 -13.63 14.20 0.67
C LEU A 192 -12.35 15.00 0.96
N GLY A 193 -12.25 16.24 0.46
CA GLY A 193 -11.04 17.07 0.62
C GLY A 193 -10.68 17.35 2.08
N PRO A 194 -11.57 17.96 2.90
CA PRO A 194 -11.38 18.18 4.33
C PRO A 194 -11.04 16.90 5.08
N TYR A 195 -11.64 15.77 4.70
CA TYR A 195 -11.36 14.50 5.36
C TYR A 195 -9.95 13.99 5.04
N VAL A 196 -9.53 14.04 3.77
CA VAL A 196 -8.18 13.65 3.34
C VAL A 196 -7.13 14.53 4.03
N ILE A 197 -7.29 15.85 4.07
CA ILE A 197 -6.33 16.73 4.72
C ILE A 197 -6.30 16.54 6.24
N ASN A 198 -7.43 16.20 6.85
CA ASN A 198 -7.53 15.88 8.28
C ASN A 198 -6.67 14.65 8.61
N VAL A 199 -6.92 13.51 7.94
CA VAL A 199 -6.21 12.25 8.21
C VAL A 199 -4.72 12.35 7.87
N THR A 200 -4.36 12.93 6.72
CA THR A 200 -2.96 13.02 6.28
C THR A 200 -2.15 13.97 7.16
N SER A 201 -2.72 15.11 7.55
CA SER A 201 -2.07 16.04 8.49
C SER A 201 -1.90 15.41 9.87
N ALA A 202 -2.91 14.71 10.38
CA ALA A 202 -2.84 13.99 11.65
C ALA A 202 -1.75 12.90 11.64
N ALA A 203 -1.67 12.12 10.56
CA ALA A 203 -0.61 11.11 10.38
C ALA A 203 0.79 11.74 10.35
N LYS A 204 0.96 12.86 9.63
CA LYS A 204 2.22 13.63 9.57
C LYS A 204 2.63 14.16 10.95
N LEU A 205 1.69 14.72 11.71
CA LEU A 205 1.92 15.22 13.06
C LEU A 205 2.27 14.09 14.03
N CYS A 206 1.55 12.97 13.98
CA CYS A 206 1.79 11.83 14.85
C CYS A 206 3.19 11.23 14.62
N SER A 207 3.56 11.01 13.36
CA SER A 207 4.91 10.54 13.01
C SER A 207 6.01 11.51 13.46
N LYS A 208 5.80 12.82 13.33
CA LYS A 208 6.75 13.83 13.81
C LYS A 208 6.87 13.80 15.34
N ALA A 209 5.74 13.72 16.04
CA ALA A 209 5.69 13.81 17.50
C ALA A 209 6.17 12.53 18.19
N LEU A 210 5.74 11.36 17.71
CA LEU A 210 5.99 10.07 18.35
C LEU A 210 7.12 9.29 17.68
N CYS A 211 7.24 9.33 16.35
CA CYS A 211 8.10 8.42 15.60
C CYS A 211 9.32 9.11 14.97
N LYS A 212 9.70 10.31 15.46
CA LYS A 212 10.84 11.12 14.97
C LYS A 212 10.86 11.38 13.45
N LYS A 213 9.71 11.29 12.77
CA LYS A 213 9.56 11.28 11.30
C LYS A 213 10.17 10.06 10.58
N ASN A 214 10.64 9.08 11.35
CA ASN A 214 11.31 7.87 10.89
C ASN A 214 10.40 6.63 10.94
N GLY A 215 9.12 6.85 11.22
CA GLY A 215 8.11 5.80 11.23
C GLY A 215 6.71 6.37 11.11
N LYS A 216 5.74 5.49 10.91
CA LYS A 216 4.31 5.81 10.89
C LYS A 216 3.65 5.39 12.20
N CYS A 217 2.60 6.10 12.59
CA CYS A 217 1.78 5.72 13.72
C CYS A 217 0.80 4.61 13.33
N VAL A 218 0.68 3.60 14.19
CA VAL A 218 -0.22 2.46 14.05
C VAL A 218 -1.01 2.29 15.33
N ARG A 219 -2.31 2.03 15.20
CA ARG A 219 -3.22 1.85 16.34
C ARG A 219 -2.74 0.70 17.22
N LYS A 220 -2.66 0.92 18.53
CA LYS A 220 -2.20 -0.11 19.47
C LYS A 220 -3.19 -1.25 19.64
N SER A 221 -4.46 -0.89 19.88
CA SER A 221 -5.53 -1.86 20.05
C SER A 221 -6.24 -2.07 18.72
N LEU A 222 -6.11 -3.27 18.15
CA LEU A 222 -6.71 -3.58 16.85
C LEU A 222 -8.24 -3.47 16.89
N ASP A 223 -8.87 -3.73 18.04
CA ASP A 223 -10.32 -3.71 18.19
C ASP A 223 -10.89 -2.34 18.63
N SER A 224 -10.04 -1.34 18.86
CA SER A 224 -10.53 0.00 19.22
C SER A 224 -10.97 0.81 17.99
N GLY A 225 -12.03 1.60 18.13
CA GLY A 225 -12.53 2.54 17.10
C GLY A 225 -11.70 3.83 17.00
N THR A 226 -10.39 3.75 17.17
CA THR A 226 -9.52 4.94 17.23
C THR A 226 -8.93 5.28 15.86
N TYR A 227 -8.97 6.56 15.50
CA TYR A 227 -8.52 7.08 14.20
C TYR A 227 -7.50 8.20 14.35
N LEU A 228 -6.67 8.39 13.32
CA LEU A 228 -5.75 9.52 13.22
C LEU A 228 -6.49 10.72 12.63
N HIS A 229 -7.09 11.54 13.48
CA HIS A 229 -7.72 12.81 13.10
C HIS A 229 -7.10 13.98 13.87
N LEU A 230 -7.12 15.16 13.26
CA LEU A 230 -6.79 16.42 13.90
C LEU A 230 -7.81 16.73 14.99
N ASN A 231 -7.33 17.25 16.13
CA ASN A 231 -8.20 17.71 17.20
C ASN A 231 -8.90 19.02 16.77
N PRO A 232 -10.24 19.04 16.62
CA PRO A 232 -10.96 20.23 16.15
C PRO A 232 -10.89 21.41 17.11
N CYS A 233 -10.50 21.21 18.38
CA CYS A 233 -10.31 22.29 19.34
C CYS A 233 -9.04 23.11 19.09
N PHE A 234 -8.01 22.52 18.48
CA PHE A 234 -6.69 23.15 18.29
C PHE A 234 -6.28 23.28 16.83
N PHE A 235 -6.96 22.58 15.94
CA PHE A 235 -6.76 22.65 14.50
C PHE A 235 -8.02 23.11 13.79
N ASN A 236 -7.82 23.97 12.81
CA ASN A 236 -8.86 24.47 11.93
C ASN A 236 -8.44 24.25 10.48
N ILE A 237 -9.33 23.65 9.69
CA ILE A 237 -9.15 23.43 8.25
C ILE A 237 -9.89 24.57 7.54
N ARG A 238 -9.12 25.54 7.03
CA ARG A 238 -9.68 26.69 6.32
C ARG A 238 -9.78 26.42 4.83
N LEU A 239 -10.85 26.92 4.24
CA LEU A 239 -11.06 26.98 2.80
C LEU A 239 -10.51 28.30 2.27
N ASN A 240 -9.49 28.23 1.44
CA ASN A 240 -9.02 29.36 0.66
C ASN A 240 -9.61 29.25 -0.75
N PRO A 241 -10.40 30.24 -1.22
CA PRO A 241 -10.90 30.23 -2.59
C PRO A 241 -9.74 30.20 -3.59
N SER A 242 -9.73 29.23 -4.49
CA SER A 242 -8.86 29.18 -5.68
C SER A 242 -9.72 29.20 -6.94
N ILE A 243 -9.14 29.66 -8.04
CA ILE A 243 -9.80 29.77 -9.37
C ILE A 243 -10.35 28.40 -9.82
N ARG A 244 -9.73 27.29 -9.37
CA ARG A 244 -10.08 25.92 -9.79
C ARG A 244 -11.00 25.18 -8.80
N GLY A 245 -11.23 25.76 -7.62
CA GLY A 245 -11.94 25.14 -6.50
C GLY A 245 -11.32 25.55 -5.17
N PRO A 246 -11.89 25.14 -4.03
CA PRO A 246 -11.33 25.48 -2.73
C PRO A 246 -10.01 24.73 -2.47
N CYS A 247 -8.99 25.47 -2.05
CA CYS A 247 -7.75 24.92 -1.50
C CYS A 247 -7.87 24.83 0.03
N PHE A 248 -7.46 23.71 0.61
CA PHE A 248 -7.56 23.47 2.05
C PHE A 248 -6.23 23.76 2.74
N HIS A 249 -6.27 24.56 3.80
CA HIS A 249 -5.11 24.87 4.63
C HIS A 249 -5.37 24.53 6.09
N VAL A 250 -4.47 23.77 6.71
CA VAL A 250 -4.55 23.44 8.14
C VAL A 250 -3.79 24.49 8.94
N SER A 251 -4.49 25.15 9.86
CA SER A 251 -3.91 26.02 10.89
C SER A 251 -4.09 25.40 12.26
N GLY A 252 -3.07 25.48 13.12
CA GLY A 252 -3.11 24.92 14.46
C GLY A 252 -1.74 24.45 14.91
N HIS A 253 -1.64 24.01 16.16
CA HIS A 253 -0.42 23.42 16.70
C HIS A 253 -0.76 22.26 17.63
N LEU A 254 0.13 21.28 17.65
CA LEU A 254 0.00 20.12 18.52
C LEU A 254 0.41 20.52 19.94
N ASN A 255 -0.41 20.21 20.94
CA ASN A 255 -0.11 20.49 22.34
C ASN A 255 0.26 19.20 23.11
N ASN A 256 0.70 19.35 24.36
CA ASN A 256 1.10 18.21 25.19
C ASN A 256 -0.05 17.21 25.44
N PRO A 257 -1.29 17.63 25.75
CA PRO A 257 -2.44 16.71 25.84
C PRO A 257 -2.66 15.88 24.57
N ASP A 258 -2.60 16.47 23.38
CA ASP A 258 -2.76 15.76 22.11
C ASP A 258 -1.64 14.73 21.92
N ILE A 259 -0.39 15.08 22.26
CA ILE A 259 0.75 14.16 22.20
C ILE A 259 0.56 12.98 23.15
N LEU A 260 0.07 13.24 24.38
CA LEU A 260 -0.21 12.20 25.37
C LEU A 260 -1.34 11.27 24.90
N ASP A 261 -2.41 11.82 24.32
CA ASP A 261 -3.51 11.05 23.75
C ASP A 261 -3.04 10.17 22.57
N MET A 262 -2.26 10.75 21.65
CA MET A 262 -1.62 10.01 20.56
C MET A 262 -0.73 8.89 21.11
N LYS A 263 0.11 9.20 22.11
CA LYS A 263 1.02 8.22 22.75
C LYS A 263 0.24 7.10 23.44
N HIS A 264 -0.94 7.37 23.99
CA HIS A 264 -1.78 6.34 24.60
C HIS A 264 -2.35 5.39 23.54
N LYS A 265 -2.87 5.94 22.43
CA LYS A 265 -3.63 5.23 21.40
C LYS A 265 -2.81 4.59 20.28
N PHE A 266 -1.62 5.13 19.99
CA PHE A 266 -0.80 4.74 18.84
C PHE A 266 0.63 4.35 19.24
N THR A 267 1.23 3.45 18.47
CA THR A 267 2.64 3.06 18.52
C THR A 267 3.31 3.34 17.18
N CYS A 268 4.64 3.24 17.11
CA CYS A 268 5.38 3.45 15.88
C CYS A 268 5.66 2.14 15.14
N GLN A 269 5.51 2.17 13.82
CA GLN A 269 6.10 1.22 12.89
C GLN A 269 7.17 1.94 12.08
N CYS A 270 8.43 1.58 12.31
CA CYS A 270 9.57 2.28 11.72
C CYS A 270 9.73 2.00 10.23
N TYR A 271 10.28 2.99 9.53
CA TYR A 271 10.70 2.83 8.14
C TYR A 271 11.99 2.03 8.07
N GLN A 272 12.27 1.50 6.88
CA GLN A 272 13.50 0.75 6.61
C GLN A 272 14.72 1.57 7.05
N GLY A 273 15.63 0.92 7.79
CA GLY A 273 16.82 1.58 8.33
C GLY A 273 16.61 2.25 9.69
N TRP A 274 15.44 2.14 10.32
CA TRP A 274 15.16 2.70 11.65
C TRP A 274 14.58 1.66 12.59
N MET A 275 14.92 1.78 13.88
CA MET A 275 14.49 0.90 14.95
C MET A 275 14.29 1.67 16.27
N GLY A 276 13.80 0.96 17.29
CA GLY A 276 13.40 1.54 18.56
C GLY A 276 11.88 1.72 18.66
N ILE A 277 11.39 1.97 19.87
CA ILE A 277 9.96 2.11 20.15
C ILE A 277 9.40 3.37 19.46
N TYR A 278 10.25 4.37 19.24
CA TYR A 278 9.93 5.68 18.67
C TYR A 278 10.70 5.96 17.37
N CYS A 279 11.30 4.94 16.75
CA CYS A 279 12.12 5.06 15.53
C CYS A 279 13.28 6.05 15.68
N GLU A 280 13.87 6.08 16.87
CA GLU A 280 14.91 7.02 17.27
C GLU A 280 16.34 6.55 16.92
N MET A 281 16.52 5.27 16.60
CA MET A 281 17.84 4.68 16.29
C MET A 281 17.92 4.24 14.83
N PRO A 282 19.02 4.52 14.12
CA PRO A 282 19.26 3.90 12.81
C PRO A 282 19.60 2.41 13.00
N GLN A 283 19.12 1.56 12.08
CA GLN A 283 19.54 0.16 12.02
C GLN A 283 20.96 0.09 11.50
N ILE A 284 21.87 -0.45 12.31
CA ILE A 284 23.22 -0.77 11.87
C ILE A 284 23.13 -2.07 11.07
N THR A 285 23.18 -1.98 9.74
CA THR A 285 23.44 -3.15 8.90
C THR A 285 24.91 -3.54 9.10
N GLU A 286 25.16 -4.56 9.92
CA GLU A 286 26.40 -5.31 9.76
C GLU A 286 26.43 -5.86 8.33
N PRO A 287 27.55 -5.72 7.59
CA PRO A 287 27.66 -6.37 6.31
C PRO A 287 27.48 -7.86 6.53
N VAL A 288 26.41 -8.42 5.95
CA VAL A 288 26.27 -9.88 5.83
C VAL A 288 27.60 -10.37 5.29
N PRO A 289 28.35 -11.25 6.00
CA PRO A 289 29.55 -11.84 5.44
C PRO A 289 29.13 -12.46 4.13
N SER A 290 29.67 -11.94 3.03
CA SER A 290 29.59 -12.62 1.76
C SER A 290 30.17 -14.00 2.02
N HIS A 291 29.31 -15.02 2.13
CA HIS A 291 29.79 -16.38 2.08
C HIS A 291 30.66 -16.47 0.82
N PRO A 292 31.93 -16.87 0.92
CA PRO A 292 32.71 -17.18 -0.26
C PRO A 292 31.95 -18.32 -0.94
N ARG A 293 31.29 -17.99 -2.05
CA ARG A 293 31.06 -18.95 -3.12
C ARG A 293 32.45 -19.26 -3.64
N ASP A 294 33.09 -20.24 -3.01
CA ASP A 294 34.23 -21.04 -3.48
C ASP A 294 34.67 -21.93 -2.31
N SER A 295 33.87 -22.95 -2.03
CA SER A 295 34.36 -24.11 -1.28
C SER A 295 34.47 -25.26 -2.27
N VAL A 296 35.71 -25.48 -2.71
CA VAL A 296 36.20 -26.65 -3.45
C VAL A 296 35.84 -27.99 -2.76
N LEU A 297 35.36 -27.94 -1.51
CA LEU A 297 34.93 -29.10 -0.74
C LEU A 297 33.57 -29.67 -1.20
N GLY A 298 32.70 -28.86 -1.82
CA GLY A 298 31.39 -29.31 -2.32
C GLY A 298 31.48 -30.14 -3.60
N GLU A 299 32.46 -29.85 -4.47
CA GLU A 299 32.70 -30.62 -5.69
C GLU A 299 33.42 -31.95 -5.40
N LEU A 300 34.27 -32.03 -4.36
CA LEU A 300 34.90 -33.30 -3.97
C LEU A 300 33.90 -34.34 -3.44
N LEU A 301 32.86 -33.91 -2.73
CA LEU A 301 31.83 -34.80 -2.21
C LEU A 301 30.91 -35.34 -3.32
N LEU A 302 30.68 -34.56 -4.38
CA LEU A 302 29.93 -35.00 -5.57
C LEU A 302 30.75 -35.94 -6.45
N LEU A 303 32.07 -35.72 -6.60
CA LEU A 303 32.95 -36.60 -7.37
C LEU A 303 33.13 -37.99 -6.72
N LEU A 304 33.12 -38.09 -5.39
CA LEU A 304 33.20 -39.38 -4.69
C LEU A 304 31.92 -40.22 -4.80
N SER A 305 30.77 -39.62 -5.15
CA SER A 305 29.51 -40.33 -5.37
C SER A 305 29.32 -40.92 -6.77
N LEU A 306 30.20 -40.56 -7.73
CA LEU A 306 30.07 -40.96 -9.14
C LEU A 306 31.04 -42.06 -9.59
N HIS A 307 31.91 -42.59 -8.72
CA HIS A 307 32.93 -43.58 -9.09
C HIS A 307 32.76 -45.01 -8.57
N PHE A 308 31.58 -45.40 -8.06
CA PHE A 308 31.31 -46.82 -7.77
C PHE A 308 30.03 -47.33 -8.46
N PRO A 309 30.10 -47.71 -9.74
CA PRO A 309 29.22 -48.72 -10.28
C PRO A 309 29.86 -50.11 -10.12
N CYS A 310 29.03 -51.06 -9.69
CA CYS A 310 29.23 -52.51 -9.81
C CYS A 310 30.14 -53.19 -8.75
N LEU A 311 29.50 -53.82 -7.76
CA LEU A 311 29.71 -55.24 -7.48
C LEU A 311 28.41 -55.82 -6.91
N SER A 312 27.78 -56.64 -7.74
CA SER A 312 26.69 -57.56 -7.45
C SER A 312 27.09 -58.54 -6.33
N VAL A 313 26.10 -59.07 -5.60
CA VAL A 313 25.80 -60.52 -5.47
C VAL A 313 24.95 -60.79 -4.22
N CYS A 314 23.86 -61.51 -4.48
CA CYS A 314 22.95 -62.31 -3.66
C CYS A 314 23.26 -62.57 -2.17
N HIS A 315 22.23 -62.45 -1.33
CA HIS A 315 21.79 -63.59 -0.50
C HIS A 315 20.28 -63.55 -0.16
N HIS A 316 19.64 -64.68 -0.47
CA HIS A 316 18.35 -65.25 -0.05
C HIS A 316 17.92 -64.89 1.40
N VAL A 317 16.67 -64.50 1.76
CA VAL A 317 15.31 -65.12 1.69
C VAL A 317 14.76 -65.40 3.12
N LEU A 318 13.46 -65.15 3.27
CA LEU A 318 12.47 -65.69 4.25
C LEU A 318 12.29 -65.04 5.64
N GLY A 319 11.02 -64.75 5.95
CA GLY A 319 10.52 -64.45 7.30
C GLY A 319 9.32 -63.48 7.34
N SER A 320 8.20 -63.80 6.68
CA SER A 320 6.93 -64.20 7.33
C SER A 320 6.14 -63.08 8.04
N VAL A 321 5.09 -62.61 7.37
CA VAL A 321 3.97 -61.86 7.97
C VAL A 321 2.72 -62.75 7.93
N SER A 322 2.16 -63.08 9.09
CA SER A 322 0.74 -63.46 9.21
C SER A 322 0.23 -63.40 10.65
N HIS A 323 -1.06 -63.05 10.74
CA HIS A 323 -1.99 -63.03 11.88
C HIS A 323 -1.87 -61.83 12.85
N TYR A 324 -2.91 -61.02 13.10
CA TYR A 324 -4.37 -61.15 12.93
C TYR A 324 -4.99 -59.88 12.32
#